data_AF-A0A8J3JF95-F1
#
_entry.id   AF-A0A8J3JF95-F1
#
_cell.length_a   1.000
_cell.length_b   1.000
_cell.length_c   1.000
_cell.angle_alpha   90.00
_cell.angle_beta   90.00
_cell.angle_gamma   90.00
#
_symmetry.space_group_name_H-M   'P 1'
#
loop_
_entity.id
_entity.type
_entity.pdbx_description
1 polymer ?
#
loop_
_entity_poly.entity_id
_entity_poly.type
_entity_poly.pdbx_seq_one_letter_code
_entity_poly.pdbx_strand_id
1 'polypeptide(L)'
;MSADEIALGARLLATLPTHEGRPEPLLRRWSATAADLGAELADRYAGRTVDEVAAALALDVVEETGGIAAGTLTLARYGGRPPTVRIHPDAVVRAEAEVTRRGWRTWFPPGAVRDAALAHELAHHLLHGADGPRLKRRLDHVLLRVGPVVLRGHVLGADELVAHAFARRLCGLAASPLLISAALSADLDVPASTPVGSET
;
A
#
# COMPACT_ATOMS: atom_id res chain seq x y z
N MET A 1 -14.48 3.59 -2.10
CA MET A 1 -13.92 2.26 -1.79
C MET A 1 -15.07 1.33 -1.38
N SER A 2 -15.03 0.03 -1.67
CA SER A 2 -16.08 -0.91 -1.28
C SER A 2 -16.05 -1.22 0.23
N ALA A 3 -17.16 -1.73 0.78
CA ALA A 3 -17.23 -2.13 2.19
C ALA A 3 -16.23 -3.24 2.54
N ASP A 4 -15.96 -4.14 1.59
CA ASP A 4 -15.01 -5.25 1.76
C ASP A 4 -13.56 -4.77 1.83
N GLU A 5 -13.20 -3.77 1.03
CA GLU A 5 -11.88 -3.13 1.08
C GLU A 5 -11.67 -2.37 2.41
N ILE A 6 -12.72 -1.74 2.95
CA ILE A 6 -12.66 -1.10 4.30
C ILE A 6 -12.48 -2.17 5.37
N ALA A 7 -13.18 -3.30 5.25
CA ALA A 7 -13.03 -4.42 6.17
C ALA A 7 -11.61 -5.01 6.12
N LEU A 8 -11.03 -5.14 4.91
CA LEU A 8 -9.67 -5.61 4.73
C LEU A 8 -8.65 -4.66 5.34
N GLY A 9 -8.79 -3.35 5.11
CA GLY A 9 -7.93 -2.35 5.73
C GLY A 9 -8.04 -2.33 7.26
N ALA A 10 -9.25 -2.46 7.81
CA ALA A 10 -9.45 -2.58 9.26
C ALA A 10 -8.77 -3.83 9.85
N ARG A 11 -8.80 -4.97 9.13
CA ARG A 11 -8.07 -6.18 9.53
C ARG A 11 -6.57 -5.97 9.52
N LEU A 12 -6.02 -5.30 8.51
CA LEU A 12 -4.59 -4.93 8.47
C LEU A 12 -4.23 -4.05 9.68
N LEU A 13 -5.05 -3.04 10.00
CA LEU A 13 -4.77 -2.21 11.17
C LEU A 13 -4.82 -3.01 12.47
N ALA A 14 -5.69 -4.03 12.56
CA ALA A 14 -5.83 -4.86 13.75
C ALA A 14 -4.61 -5.78 14.01
N THR A 15 -3.81 -6.10 12.99
CA THR A 15 -2.60 -6.93 13.18
C THR A 15 -1.43 -6.15 13.77
N LEU A 16 -1.51 -4.82 13.81
CA LEU A 16 -0.45 -3.97 14.34
C LEU A 16 -0.50 -3.93 15.88
N PRO A 17 0.63 -4.21 16.57
CA PRO A 17 0.65 -4.27 18.04
C PRO A 17 0.12 -3.01 18.75
N THR A 18 0.31 -1.83 18.16
CA THR A 18 -0.18 -0.55 18.71
C THR A 18 -1.70 -0.40 18.70
N HIS A 19 -2.41 -1.30 18.01
CA HIS A 19 -3.87 -1.30 17.88
C HIS A 19 -4.55 -2.46 18.61
N GLU A 20 -3.81 -3.25 19.37
CA GLU A 20 -4.37 -4.34 20.16
C GLU A 20 -5.49 -3.81 21.08
N GLY A 21 -6.63 -4.49 21.07
CA GLY A 21 -7.81 -4.09 21.85
C GLY A 21 -8.57 -2.85 21.34
N ARG A 22 -8.18 -2.26 20.20
CA ARG A 22 -8.97 -1.16 19.59
C ARG A 22 -10.30 -1.68 19.05
N PRO A 23 -11.43 -0.97 19.28
CA PRO A 23 -12.73 -1.40 18.76
C PRO A 23 -12.75 -1.46 17.23
N GLU A 24 -13.29 -2.54 16.66
CA GLU A 24 -13.41 -2.70 15.20
C GLU A 24 -14.08 -1.50 14.50
N PRO A 25 -15.16 -0.88 15.04
CA PRO A 25 -15.75 0.31 14.41
C PRO A 25 -14.78 1.49 14.28
N LEU A 26 -13.80 1.63 15.19
CA LEU A 26 -12.76 2.66 15.08
C LEU A 26 -11.78 2.34 13.95
N LEU A 27 -11.32 1.09 13.86
CA LEU A 27 -10.40 0.66 12.80
C LEU A 27 -11.04 0.79 11.41
N ARG A 28 -12.33 0.47 11.28
CA ARG A 28 -13.08 0.69 10.03
C ARG A 28 -13.18 2.16 9.66
N ARG A 29 -13.42 3.05 10.64
CA ARG A 29 -13.41 4.50 10.38
C ARG A 29 -12.04 4.99 9.92
N TRP A 30 -10.96 4.58 10.58
CA TRP A 30 -9.62 4.95 10.15
C TRP A 30 -9.29 4.42 8.76
N SER A 31 -9.67 3.18 8.45
CA SER A 31 -9.51 2.61 7.11
C SER A 31 -10.27 3.39 6.04
N ALA A 32 -11.53 3.75 6.30
CA ALA A 32 -12.32 4.57 5.38
C ALA A 32 -11.68 5.96 5.19
N THR A 33 -11.32 6.64 6.27
CA THR A 33 -10.70 7.98 6.22
C THR A 33 -9.37 7.98 5.46
N ALA A 34 -8.53 6.96 5.66
CA ALA A 34 -7.28 6.80 4.93
C ALA A 34 -7.55 6.59 3.43
N ALA A 35 -8.51 5.73 3.10
CA ALA A 35 -8.86 5.47 1.71
C ALA A 35 -9.43 6.70 0.98
N ASP A 36 -10.28 7.48 1.66
CA ASP A 36 -10.81 8.72 1.11
C ASP A 36 -9.69 9.73 0.83
N LEU A 37 -8.73 9.86 1.75
CA LEU A 37 -7.56 10.72 1.49
C LEU A 37 -6.75 10.20 0.29
N GLY A 38 -6.48 8.89 0.20
CA GLY A 38 -5.75 8.32 -0.94
C GLY A 38 -6.43 8.59 -2.29
N ALA A 39 -7.75 8.43 -2.34
CA ALA A 39 -8.54 8.74 -3.54
C ALA A 39 -8.46 10.23 -3.91
N GLU A 40 -8.60 11.13 -2.94
CA GLU A 40 -8.49 12.58 -3.17
C GLU A 40 -7.10 13.01 -3.62
N LEU A 41 -6.05 12.36 -3.12
CA LEU A 41 -4.67 12.61 -3.55
C LEU A 41 -4.50 12.20 -5.02
N ALA A 42 -5.05 11.05 -5.43
CA ALA A 42 -4.99 10.57 -6.81
C ALA A 42 -5.78 11.47 -7.77
N ASP A 43 -6.92 12.01 -7.34
CA ASP A 43 -7.74 12.91 -8.16
C ASP A 43 -6.99 14.22 -8.53
N ARG A 44 -5.96 14.64 -7.78
CA ARG A 44 -5.10 15.78 -8.17
C ARG A 44 -4.34 15.55 -9.48
N TYR A 45 -4.18 14.29 -9.86
CA TYR A 45 -3.44 13.85 -11.03
C TYR A 45 -4.34 13.15 -12.06
N ALA A 46 -5.66 13.35 -11.96
CA ALA A 46 -6.62 12.74 -12.88
C ALA A 46 -6.23 13.00 -14.35
N GLY A 47 -6.27 11.94 -15.16
CA GLY A 47 -5.90 11.99 -16.58
C GLY A 47 -4.40 11.85 -16.86
N ARG A 48 -3.55 11.69 -15.84
CA ARG A 48 -2.12 11.38 -16.00
C ARG A 48 -1.85 9.91 -15.76
N THR A 49 -0.86 9.39 -16.48
CA THR A 49 -0.24 8.09 -16.22
C THR A 49 0.62 8.15 -14.95
N VAL A 50 0.91 6.99 -14.36
CA VAL A 50 1.73 6.93 -13.14
C VAL A 50 3.14 7.50 -13.36
N ASP A 51 3.75 7.27 -14.52
CA ASP A 51 5.08 7.79 -14.86
C ASP A 51 5.06 9.33 -15.03
N GLU A 52 3.99 9.90 -15.60
CA GLU A 52 3.81 11.36 -15.68
C GLU A 52 3.65 12.00 -14.29
N VAL A 53 3.02 11.29 -13.35
CA VAL A 53 2.94 11.75 -11.95
C VAL A 53 4.30 11.68 -11.29
N ALA A 54 5.06 10.60 -11.47
CA ALA A 54 6.43 10.48 -10.95
C ALA A 54 7.33 11.62 -11.47
N ALA A 55 7.26 11.92 -12.77
CA ALA A 55 7.98 13.04 -13.37
C ALA A 55 7.54 14.39 -12.79
N ALA A 56 6.24 14.61 -12.61
CA ALA A 56 5.70 15.84 -12.00
C ALA A 56 6.12 16.02 -10.53
N LEU A 57 6.43 14.92 -9.83
CA LEU A 57 6.96 14.91 -8.47
C LEU A 57 8.50 14.97 -8.42
N ALA A 58 9.17 15.08 -9.58
CA ALA A 58 10.63 15.06 -9.70
C ALA A 58 11.25 13.82 -9.03
N LEU A 59 10.61 12.66 -9.19
CA LEU A 59 11.10 11.37 -8.74
C LEU A 59 11.75 10.61 -9.89
N ASP A 60 12.99 10.19 -9.71
CA ASP A 60 13.65 9.28 -10.64
C ASP A 60 13.05 7.88 -10.46
N VAL A 61 12.68 7.23 -11.56
CA VAL A 61 12.21 5.84 -11.55
C VAL A 61 13.27 4.97 -12.19
N VAL A 62 13.79 4.00 -11.44
CA VAL A 62 14.80 3.05 -11.92
C VAL A 62 14.32 1.63 -11.71
N GLU A 63 14.73 0.72 -12.60
CA GLU A 63 14.42 -0.69 -12.50
C GLU A 63 15.69 -1.47 -12.21
N GLU A 64 15.71 -2.23 -11.11
CA GLU A 64 16.83 -3.08 -10.72
C GLU A 64 16.32 -4.38 -10.08
N THR A 65 16.94 -5.51 -10.37
CA THR A 65 16.58 -6.78 -9.73
C THR A 65 17.00 -6.83 -8.26
N GLY A 66 16.43 -7.74 -7.47
CA GLY A 66 16.76 -7.92 -6.06
C GLY A 66 15.59 -7.59 -5.12
N GLY A 67 14.38 -7.52 -5.67
CA GLY A 67 13.17 -7.36 -4.86
C GLY A 67 12.81 -8.63 -4.08
N ILE A 68 13.44 -9.77 -4.38
CA ILE A 68 13.22 -11.03 -3.66
C ILE A 68 14.49 -11.37 -2.87
N ALA A 69 14.44 -11.23 -1.54
CA ALA A 69 15.57 -11.53 -0.67
C ALA A 69 15.09 -11.96 0.73
N ALA A 70 15.78 -12.95 1.33
CA ALA A 70 15.58 -13.38 2.72
C ALA A 70 14.10 -13.63 3.11
N GLY A 71 13.33 -14.29 2.22
CA GLY A 71 11.91 -14.57 2.46
C GLY A 71 11.00 -13.34 2.40
N THR A 72 11.50 -12.20 1.92
CA THR A 72 10.73 -10.98 1.70
C THR A 72 10.61 -10.68 0.21
N LEU A 73 9.48 -10.11 -0.20
CA LEU A 73 9.23 -9.64 -1.55
C LEU A 73 8.88 -8.15 -1.51
N THR A 74 9.72 -7.33 -2.14
CA THR A 74 9.59 -5.88 -2.27
C THR A 74 9.38 -5.54 -3.74
N LEU A 75 8.20 -5.02 -4.10
CA LEU A 75 7.87 -4.66 -5.47
C LEU A 75 8.56 -3.37 -5.92
N ALA A 76 8.56 -2.39 -5.04
CA ALA A 76 9.22 -1.11 -5.23
C ALA A 76 9.69 -0.57 -3.87
N ARG A 77 10.62 0.38 -3.90
CA ARG A 77 11.03 1.15 -2.73
C ARG A 77 11.36 2.58 -3.09
N TYR A 78 10.86 3.51 -2.31
CA TYR A 78 11.28 4.90 -2.32
C TYR A 78 12.55 5.13 -1.47
N GLY A 79 13.50 5.92 -1.96
CA GLY A 79 14.64 6.39 -1.18
C GLY A 79 15.76 7.03 -2.00
N GLY A 80 16.88 7.35 -1.34
CA GLY A 80 18.05 7.96 -2.00
C GLY A 80 18.06 9.48 -2.01
N ARG A 81 19.16 10.05 -2.53
CA ARG A 81 19.32 11.47 -2.83
C ARG A 81 20.11 11.59 -4.15
N PRO A 82 19.50 12.03 -5.27
CA PRO A 82 18.13 12.55 -5.39
C PRO A 82 17.03 11.50 -5.06
N PRO A 83 15.79 11.93 -4.76
CA PRO A 83 14.68 11.04 -4.47
C PRO A 83 14.40 10.07 -5.65
N THR A 84 14.48 8.78 -5.38
CA THR A 84 14.36 7.73 -6.40
C THR A 84 13.37 6.66 -5.96
N VAL A 85 12.50 6.22 -6.86
CA VAL A 85 11.73 4.99 -6.72
C VAL A 85 12.45 3.88 -7.50
N ARG A 86 12.81 2.82 -6.81
CA ARG A 86 13.36 1.61 -7.43
C ARG A 86 12.24 0.59 -7.55
N ILE A 87 11.96 0.15 -8.77
CA ILE A 87 11.05 -0.96 -9.04
C ILE A 87 11.90 -2.22 -9.22
N HIS A 88 11.41 -3.34 -8.69
CA HIS A 88 12.09 -4.62 -8.76
C HIS A 88 11.36 -5.57 -9.74
N PRO A 89 11.80 -5.67 -11.01
CA PRO A 89 11.06 -6.41 -12.04
C PRO A 89 10.89 -7.89 -11.71
N ASP A 90 11.84 -8.51 -11.01
CA ASP A 90 11.77 -9.89 -10.54
C ASP A 90 10.60 -10.11 -9.56
N ALA A 91 10.42 -9.19 -8.61
CA ALA A 91 9.31 -9.22 -7.67
C ALA A 91 7.98 -8.92 -8.36
N VAL A 92 7.95 -7.97 -9.31
CA VAL A 92 6.76 -7.66 -10.12
C VAL A 92 6.31 -8.87 -10.92
N VAL A 93 7.21 -9.56 -11.60
CA VAL A 93 6.90 -10.79 -12.36
C VAL A 93 6.31 -11.86 -11.44
N ARG A 94 6.86 -12.04 -10.24
CA ARG A 94 6.35 -13.00 -9.26
C ARG A 94 4.93 -12.66 -8.79
N ALA A 95 4.64 -11.39 -8.55
CA ALA A 95 3.32 -10.91 -8.16
C ALA A 95 2.30 -10.98 -9.31
N GLU A 96 2.71 -10.66 -10.54
CA GLU A 96 1.91 -10.86 -11.75
C GLU A 96 1.52 -12.33 -11.94
N ALA A 97 2.44 -13.26 -11.65
CA ALA A 97 2.13 -14.68 -11.68
C ALA A 97 1.10 -15.07 -10.62
N GLU A 98 1.12 -14.45 -9.43
CA GLU A 98 0.11 -14.68 -8.38
C GLU A 98 -1.27 -14.15 -8.79
N VAL A 99 -1.33 -12.94 -9.38
CA VAL A 99 -2.55 -12.38 -9.97
C VAL A 99 -3.16 -13.35 -10.99
N THR A 100 -2.35 -13.95 -11.86
CA THR A 100 -2.80 -14.98 -12.81
C THR A 100 -3.30 -16.22 -12.10
N ARG A 101 -2.53 -16.78 -11.15
CA ARG A 101 -2.89 -18.01 -10.43
C ARG A 101 -4.22 -17.89 -9.70
N ARG A 102 -4.53 -16.71 -9.14
CA ARG A 102 -5.78 -16.45 -8.43
C ARG A 102 -6.95 -16.04 -9.33
N GLY A 103 -6.72 -15.91 -10.65
CA GLY A 103 -7.76 -15.49 -11.59
C GLY A 103 -8.15 -14.01 -11.47
N TRP A 104 -7.28 -13.15 -10.94
CA TRP A 104 -7.58 -11.74 -10.65
C TRP A 104 -7.32 -10.79 -11.84
N ARG A 105 -7.16 -11.32 -13.05
CA ARG A 105 -6.81 -10.54 -14.25
C ARG A 105 -7.85 -9.50 -14.66
N THR A 106 -9.10 -9.71 -14.28
CA THR A 106 -10.18 -8.73 -14.48
C THR A 106 -10.06 -7.52 -13.55
N TRP A 107 -9.35 -7.67 -12.42
CA TRP A 107 -9.11 -6.57 -11.47
C TRP A 107 -7.75 -5.92 -11.64
N PHE A 108 -6.76 -6.71 -12.07
CA PHE A 108 -5.37 -6.31 -12.30
C PHE A 108 -4.94 -6.77 -13.71
N PRO A 109 -5.15 -5.94 -14.74
CA PRO A 109 -4.69 -6.26 -16.10
C PRO A 109 -3.15 -6.35 -16.15
N PRO A 110 -2.57 -6.95 -17.21
CA PRO A 110 -1.12 -7.04 -17.35
C PRO A 110 -0.43 -5.68 -17.22
N GLY A 111 0.62 -5.61 -16.39
CA GLY A 111 1.37 -4.37 -16.11
C GLY A 111 0.82 -3.58 -14.93
N ALA A 112 -0.42 -3.83 -14.49
CA ALA A 112 -1.04 -3.11 -13.39
C ALA A 112 -0.28 -3.26 -12.07
N VAL A 113 0.44 -4.36 -11.86
CA VAL A 113 1.21 -4.56 -10.62
C VAL A 113 2.37 -3.57 -10.54
N ARG A 114 3.10 -3.35 -11.65
CA ARG A 114 4.19 -2.37 -11.73
C ARG A 114 3.66 -0.96 -11.45
N ASP A 115 2.60 -0.59 -12.15
CA ASP A 115 2.03 0.76 -12.04
C ASP A 115 1.46 1.00 -10.64
N ALA A 116 0.81 0.00 -10.05
CA ALA A 116 0.32 0.07 -8.68
C ALA A 116 1.45 0.19 -7.66
N ALA A 117 2.55 -0.54 -7.83
CA ALA A 117 3.71 -0.46 -6.95
C ALA A 117 4.38 0.92 -7.04
N LEU A 118 4.55 1.46 -8.25
CA LEU A 118 5.06 2.83 -8.41
C LEU A 118 4.11 3.84 -7.74
N ALA A 119 2.81 3.79 -8.05
CA ALA A 119 1.82 4.69 -7.49
C ALA A 119 1.77 4.64 -5.95
N HIS A 120 1.95 3.45 -5.37
CA HIS A 120 2.06 3.26 -3.93
C HIS A 120 3.24 4.06 -3.34
N GLU A 121 4.43 3.96 -3.93
CA GLU A 121 5.61 4.75 -3.50
C GLU A 121 5.40 6.26 -3.69
N LEU A 122 4.72 6.69 -4.77
CA LEU A 122 4.37 8.10 -4.98
C LEU A 122 3.50 8.64 -3.83
N ALA A 123 2.57 7.83 -3.33
CA ALA A 123 1.73 8.21 -2.20
C ALA A 123 2.54 8.39 -0.91
N HIS A 124 3.49 7.50 -0.63
CA HIS A 124 4.40 7.66 0.51
C HIS A 124 5.23 8.93 0.40
N HIS A 125 5.72 9.27 -0.80
CA HIS A 125 6.40 10.53 -1.03
C HIS A 125 5.53 11.75 -0.69
N LEU A 126 4.27 11.78 -1.13
CA LEU A 126 3.32 12.85 -0.79
C LEU A 126 3.07 12.95 0.73
N LEU A 127 2.93 11.81 1.40
CA LEU A 127 2.71 11.73 2.84
C LEU A 127 3.92 12.13 3.68
N HIS A 128 5.14 11.90 3.20
CA HIS A 128 6.35 12.45 3.81
C HIS A 128 6.43 13.97 3.70
N GLY A 129 5.76 14.55 2.70
CA GLY A 129 5.64 15.99 2.50
C GLY A 129 4.43 16.61 3.22
N ALA A 130 3.74 17.49 2.49
CA ALA A 130 2.67 18.33 3.05
C ALA A 130 1.39 17.56 3.43
N ASP A 131 1.18 16.36 2.90
CA ASP A 131 -0.06 15.60 3.11
C ASP A 131 -0.04 14.74 4.40
N GLY A 132 1.13 14.45 4.99
CA GLY A 132 1.23 13.71 6.26
C GLY A 132 0.47 14.39 7.42
N PRO A 133 0.65 15.69 7.67
CA PRO A 133 -0.14 16.42 8.66
C PRO A 133 -1.65 16.42 8.37
N ARG A 134 -2.05 16.36 7.08
CA ARG A 134 -3.46 16.28 6.67
C ARG A 134 -4.07 14.95 7.06
N LEU A 135 -3.35 13.84 6.87
CA LEU A 135 -3.77 12.51 7.33
C LEU A 135 -3.97 12.48 8.85
N LYS A 136 -2.98 12.95 9.63
CA LYS A 136 -3.08 12.99 11.10
C LYS A 136 -4.30 13.78 11.59
N ARG A 137 -4.61 14.90 10.95
CA ARG A 137 -5.80 15.70 11.29
C ARG A 137 -7.11 14.96 10.98
N ARG A 138 -7.18 14.25 9.85
CA ARG A 138 -8.39 13.54 9.42
C ARG A 138 -8.68 12.29 10.23
N LEU A 139 -7.66 11.53 10.62
CA LEU A 139 -7.83 10.34 11.46
C LEU A 139 -8.28 10.70 12.89
N ASP A 140 -8.05 11.95 13.30
CA ASP A 140 -8.44 12.53 14.60
C ASP A 140 -8.12 11.61 15.78
N HIS A 141 -6.98 10.93 15.73
CA HIS A 141 -6.51 10.12 16.85
C HIS A 141 -6.00 11.03 17.97
N VAL A 142 -6.89 11.47 18.85
CA VAL A 142 -6.56 12.38 19.94
C VAL A 142 -5.80 11.62 21.04
N LEU A 143 -4.58 12.06 21.33
CA LEU A 143 -3.78 11.56 22.45
C LEU A 143 -4.04 12.35 23.73
N LEU A 144 -4.17 13.68 23.60
CA LEU A 144 -4.39 14.58 24.72
C LEU A 144 -5.22 15.78 24.28
N ARG A 145 -6.14 16.21 25.14
CA ARG A 145 -6.89 17.46 24.98
C ARG A 145 -6.80 18.26 26.28
N VAL A 146 -6.27 19.47 26.20
CA VAL A 146 -6.18 20.42 27.33
C VAL A 146 -6.76 21.75 26.86
N GLY A 147 -8.00 22.04 27.26
CA GLY A 147 -8.74 23.21 26.78
C GLY A 147 -8.86 23.20 25.24
N PRO A 148 -8.50 24.30 24.53
CA PRO A 148 -8.55 24.36 23.07
C PRO A 148 -7.39 23.59 22.40
N VAL A 149 -6.39 23.14 23.15
CA VAL A 149 -5.21 22.47 22.61
C VAL A 149 -5.49 20.97 22.46
N VAL A 150 -5.33 20.45 21.23
CA VAL A 150 -5.52 19.02 20.90
C VAL A 150 -4.24 18.45 20.31
N LEU A 151 -3.63 17.51 21.02
CA LEU A 151 -2.51 16.72 20.53
C LEU A 151 -3.05 15.47 19.82
N ARG A 152 -2.64 15.28 18.56
CA ARG A 152 -3.04 14.14 17.73
C ARG A 152 -1.86 13.19 17.50
N GLY A 153 -2.14 11.91 17.65
CA GLY A 153 -1.22 10.82 17.42
C GLY A 153 -1.21 10.38 15.96
N HIS A 154 -0.19 9.61 15.63
CA HIS A 154 -0.13 8.84 14.39
C HIS A 154 -0.89 7.52 14.58
N VAL A 155 -1.56 7.06 13.52
CA VAL A 155 -2.17 5.73 13.45
C VAL A 155 -1.26 4.92 12.53
N LEU A 156 -0.60 3.91 13.09
CA LEU A 156 0.37 3.10 12.37
C LEU A 156 -0.32 2.35 11.21
N GLY A 157 0.28 2.32 10.02
CA GLY A 157 -0.29 1.63 8.85
C GLY A 157 -1.48 2.34 8.19
N ALA A 158 -1.90 3.52 8.67
CA ALA A 158 -2.91 4.31 7.96
C ALA A 158 -2.37 4.93 6.66
N ASP A 159 -1.07 5.20 6.60
CA ASP A 159 -0.33 5.58 5.40
C ASP A 159 -0.34 4.48 4.33
N GLU A 160 -0.16 3.23 4.71
CA GLU A 160 -0.29 2.08 3.80
C GLU A 160 -1.68 2.02 3.14
N LEU A 161 -2.73 2.29 3.92
CA LEU A 161 -4.10 2.34 3.41
C LEU A 161 -4.32 3.53 2.46
N VAL A 162 -3.72 4.69 2.73
CA VAL A 162 -3.71 5.82 1.79
C VAL A 162 -3.01 5.42 0.51
N ALA A 163 -1.84 4.77 0.59
CA ALA A 163 -1.03 4.41 -0.56
C ALA A 163 -1.74 3.39 -1.47
N HIS A 164 -2.39 2.37 -0.90
CA HIS A 164 -3.19 1.43 -1.66
C HIS A 164 -4.43 2.07 -2.31
N ALA A 165 -5.12 2.96 -1.61
CA ALA A 165 -6.28 3.66 -2.17
C ALA A 165 -5.86 4.64 -3.29
N PHE A 166 -4.74 5.33 -3.11
CA PHE A 166 -4.12 6.18 -4.13
C PHE A 166 -3.77 5.37 -5.38
N ALA A 167 -3.03 4.26 -5.23
CA ALA A 167 -2.64 3.38 -6.33
C ALA A 167 -3.85 2.83 -7.08
N ARG A 168 -4.85 2.31 -6.35
CA ARG A 168 -6.11 1.85 -6.95
C ARG A 168 -6.78 2.93 -7.80
N ARG A 169 -6.89 4.14 -7.25
CA ARG A 169 -7.59 5.26 -7.90
C ARG A 169 -6.82 5.81 -9.10
N LEU A 170 -5.51 6.03 -8.95
CA LEU A 170 -4.66 6.57 -10.00
C LEU A 170 -4.55 5.61 -11.19
N CYS A 171 -4.35 4.32 -10.94
CA CYS A 171 -4.22 3.31 -11.97
C CYS A 171 -5.57 2.78 -12.50
N GLY A 172 -6.71 3.31 -12.01
CA GLY A 172 -8.03 2.91 -12.48
C GLY A 172 -8.40 1.45 -12.19
N LEU A 173 -7.87 0.86 -11.12
CA LEU A 173 -8.03 -0.56 -10.82
C LEU A 173 -9.41 -0.87 -10.22
N ALA A 174 -9.95 -2.04 -10.58
CA ALA A 174 -11.25 -2.47 -10.06
C ALA A 174 -11.18 -2.86 -8.57
N ALA A 175 -10.02 -3.37 -8.13
CA ALA A 175 -9.77 -3.78 -6.75
C ALA A 175 -8.49 -3.14 -6.20
N SER A 176 -8.43 -3.01 -4.88
CA SER A 176 -7.26 -2.46 -4.18
C SER A 176 -6.02 -3.37 -4.29
N PRO A 177 -4.83 -2.82 -4.62
CA PRO A 177 -3.56 -3.55 -4.56
C PRO A 177 -3.23 -4.15 -3.18
N LEU A 178 -3.92 -3.72 -2.11
CA LEU A 178 -3.83 -4.33 -0.79
C LEU A 178 -4.13 -5.84 -0.82
N LEU A 179 -4.98 -6.30 -1.74
CA LEU A 179 -5.24 -7.74 -1.94
C LEU A 179 -3.98 -8.50 -2.39
N ILE A 180 -3.17 -7.88 -3.25
CA ILE A 180 -1.91 -8.45 -3.72
C ILE A 180 -0.93 -8.52 -2.55
N SER A 181 -0.77 -7.42 -1.80
CA SER A 181 0.12 -7.42 -0.62
C SER A 181 -0.28 -8.49 0.40
N ALA A 182 -1.58 -8.58 0.74
CA ALA A 182 -2.08 -9.58 1.67
C ALA A 182 -1.86 -11.02 1.19
N ALA A 183 -2.04 -11.29 -0.11
CA ALA A 183 -1.77 -12.60 -0.71
C ALA A 183 -0.29 -12.97 -0.66
N LEU A 184 0.59 -12.03 -1.01
CA LEU A 184 2.03 -12.25 -1.00
C LEU A 184 2.55 -12.48 0.43
N SER A 185 2.07 -11.73 1.42
CA SER A 185 2.43 -11.98 2.82
C SER A 185 1.99 -13.37 3.29
N ALA A 186 0.76 -13.79 2.97
CA ALA A 186 0.28 -15.13 3.33
C ALA A 186 1.09 -16.25 2.68
N ASP A 187 1.54 -16.07 1.44
CA ASP A 187 2.37 -17.06 0.75
C ASP A 187 3.81 -17.13 1.30
N LEU A 188 4.33 -16.03 1.88
CA LEU A 188 5.62 -15.99 2.56
C LEU A 188 5.58 -16.62 3.96
N ASP A 189 4.42 -16.59 4.63
CA ASP A 189 4.20 -17.23 5.93
C ASP A 189 4.01 -18.75 5.84
N VAL A 190 3.85 -19.33 4.64
CA VAL A 190 3.84 -20.79 4.45
C VAL A 190 5.28 -21.29 4.35
N PRO A 191 5.83 -21.99 5.37
CA PRO A 191 7.15 -22.60 5.24
C PRO A 191 7.11 -23.60 4.07
N ALA A 192 8.10 -23.48 3.16
CA ALA A 192 8.29 -24.41 2.07
C ALA A 192 8.31 -25.84 2.64
N SER A 193 7.23 -26.58 2.42
CA SER A 193 7.14 -27.98 2.84
C SER A 193 8.21 -28.75 2.09
N THR A 194 9.23 -29.21 2.81
CA THR A 194 10.27 -30.11 2.30
C THR A 194 9.59 -31.29 1.62
N PRO A 195 9.91 -31.63 0.35
CA PRO A 195 9.44 -32.88 -0.21
C PRO A 195 10.09 -34.01 0.58
N VAL A 196 9.27 -34.83 1.23
CA VAL A 196 9.68 -36.12 1.78
C VAL A 196 10.12 -36.98 0.60
N GLY A 197 11.43 -37.05 0.39
CA GLY A 197 12.04 -38.06 -0.45
C GLY A 197 11.93 -39.40 0.26
N SER A 198 11.16 -40.30 -0.33
CA SER A 198 11.10 -41.70 0.03
C SER A 198 12.47 -42.35 -0.19
N GLU A 199 13.10 -42.84 0.86
CA GLU A 199 14.19 -43.81 0.76
C GLU A 199 13.60 -45.20 0.52
N THR A 200 14.06 -45.86 -0.54
CA THR A 200 13.99 -47.33 -0.72
C THR A 200 15.29 -47.95 -0.30
#